data_AF-A0AAU7FWB2-F1
#
_entry.id   AF-A0AAU7FWB2-F1
#
_cell.length_a   1.000
_cell.length_b   1.000
_cell.length_c   1.000
_cell.angle_alpha   90.00
_cell.angle_beta   90.00
_cell.angle_gamma   90.00
#
_symmetry.space_group_name_H-M   'P 1'
#
loop_
_entity.id
_entity.type
_entity.pdbx_description
1 polymer ?
#
loop_
_entity_poly.entity_id
_entity_poly.type
_entity_poly.pdbx_seq_one_letter_code
_entity_poly.pdbx_strand_id
1 'polypeptide(L)'
;MKLKQVLFVLPLISCAAQAGYVDYRHEYYDDGRNYDRVYMSHRFGTGFGVAVEAVSRSDNKQSNDALNNMESNSNEYTASYQFTWQGFIWQPGVAVEMGDDMAIYKPYLRVQYNINDSWWTAFRYRSEYTRRNADGKDDRMVYRPEVWLGYNIDSWMFELNGIYKFADNEDLYNNKKEDYEYNFRVAYNIDSWIPFIEVGNVSSGYNTATSDDRQTRLRVGLGYNF
;
A
#
# COMPACT_ATOMS: atom_id res chain seq x y z
N MET A 1 12.16 28.86 42.81
CA MET A 1 12.65 28.13 41.62
C MET A 1 11.88 28.60 40.41
N LYS A 2 12.54 29.23 39.43
CA LYS A 2 11.90 29.75 38.21
C LYS A 2 11.95 28.65 37.14
N LEU A 3 10.79 28.12 36.74
CA LEU A 3 10.66 27.15 35.67
C LEU A 3 10.85 27.87 34.32
N LYS A 4 11.91 27.54 33.58
CA LYS A 4 12.12 28.05 32.21
C LYS A 4 11.21 27.26 31.27
N GLN A 5 10.22 27.93 30.67
CA GLN A 5 9.41 27.37 29.59
C GLN A 5 10.29 27.29 28.33
N VAL A 6 10.54 26.07 27.87
CA VAL A 6 11.15 25.81 26.56
C VAL A 6 10.02 25.91 25.53
N LEU A 7 10.02 26.99 24.74
CA LEU A 7 9.14 27.14 23.59
C LEU A 7 9.62 26.18 22.50
N PHE A 8 8.87 25.11 22.24
CA PHE A 8 9.04 24.31 21.03
C PHE A 8 8.58 25.16 19.84
N VAL A 9 9.54 25.77 19.14
CA VAL A 9 9.28 26.39 17.84
C VAL A 9 9.12 25.24 16.84
N LEU A 10 7.88 24.93 16.46
CA LEU A 10 7.64 24.14 15.25
C LEU A 10 8.20 24.92 14.06
N PRO A 11 9.13 24.37 13.26
CA PRO A 11 9.43 24.96 11.97
C PRO A 11 8.20 24.78 11.08
N LEU A 12 7.51 25.89 10.80
CA LEU A 12 6.61 26.02 9.66
C LEU A 12 7.45 25.83 8.39
N ILE A 13 7.56 24.59 7.92
CA ILE A 13 8.17 24.27 6.64
C ILE A 13 7.15 24.65 5.56
N SER A 14 7.16 25.92 5.12
CA SER A 14 6.53 26.31 3.87
C SER A 14 7.49 25.96 2.72
N CYS A 15 7.48 24.71 2.29
CA CYS A 15 8.05 24.32 1.00
C CYS A 15 6.89 24.14 0.03
N ALA A 16 6.52 25.21 -0.65
CA ALA A 16 5.73 25.14 -1.88
C ALA A 16 6.61 24.55 -2.99
N ALA A 17 6.83 23.24 -2.94
CA ALA A 17 7.24 22.42 -4.06
C ALA A 17 6.19 21.31 -4.12
N GLN A 18 5.27 21.47 -5.08
CA GLN A 18 4.09 20.65 -5.35
C GLN A 18 4.49 19.19 -5.69
N ALA A 19 4.73 18.40 -4.64
CA ALA A 19 4.95 16.94 -4.72
C ALA A 19 3.99 16.21 -3.77
N GLY A 20 2.90 16.87 -3.39
CA GLY A 20 1.81 16.27 -2.65
C GLY A 20 0.97 15.42 -3.58
N TYR A 21 0.55 14.25 -3.12
CA TYR A 21 -0.40 13.39 -3.81
C TYR A 21 -1.44 12.91 -2.81
N VAL A 22 -2.70 12.94 -3.21
CA VAL A 22 -3.81 12.30 -2.50
C VAL A 22 -4.54 11.37 -3.43
N ASP A 23 -4.97 10.21 -2.95
CA ASP A 23 -5.96 9.39 -3.64
C ASP A 23 -7.04 8.87 -2.71
N TYR A 24 -8.22 8.72 -3.31
CA TYR A 24 -9.27 7.88 -2.81
C TYR A 24 -9.39 6.63 -3.69
N ARG A 25 -9.58 5.47 -3.08
CA ARG A 25 -9.79 4.19 -3.78
C ARG A 25 -10.88 3.38 -3.09
N HIS A 26 -11.88 2.96 -3.87
CA HIS A 26 -12.84 1.93 -3.49
C HIS A 26 -12.37 0.57 -4.02
N GLU A 27 -12.52 -0.48 -3.22
CA GLU A 27 -12.08 -1.85 -3.49
C GLU A 27 -13.24 -2.81 -3.21
N TYR A 28 -13.46 -3.78 -4.09
CA TYR A 28 -14.53 -4.77 -4.01
C TYR A 28 -14.00 -6.17 -4.34
N TYR A 29 -14.47 -7.17 -3.62
CA TYR A 29 -14.13 -8.59 -3.80
C TYR A 29 -15.35 -9.40 -4.24
N ASP A 30 -15.14 -10.52 -4.95
CA ASP A 30 -16.24 -11.41 -5.38
C ASP A 30 -17.06 -11.95 -4.22
N ASP A 31 -16.46 -12.09 -3.03
CA ASP A 31 -17.13 -12.51 -1.79
C ASP A 31 -17.92 -11.38 -1.08
N GLY A 32 -18.02 -10.22 -1.74
CA GLY A 32 -18.81 -9.08 -1.33
C GLY A 32 -18.11 -8.10 -0.39
N ARG A 33 -16.94 -8.44 0.17
CA ARG A 33 -16.16 -7.51 0.99
C ARG A 33 -15.79 -6.26 0.19
N ASN A 34 -15.83 -5.11 0.85
CA ASN A 34 -15.43 -3.85 0.27
C ASN A 34 -14.61 -3.00 1.23
N TYR A 35 -13.70 -2.19 0.67
CA TYR A 35 -12.81 -1.32 1.41
C TYR A 35 -12.68 0.02 0.72
N ASP A 36 -12.55 1.06 1.52
CA ASP A 36 -12.31 2.43 1.09
C ASP A 36 -10.99 2.91 1.68
N ARG A 37 -10.13 3.43 0.82
CA ARG A 37 -8.82 3.93 1.20
C ARG A 37 -8.71 5.41 0.87
N VAL A 38 -8.19 6.18 1.82
CA VAL A 38 -7.60 7.50 1.57
C VAL A 38 -6.10 7.41 1.79
N TYR A 39 -5.33 7.75 0.75
CA TYR A 39 -3.88 7.79 0.80
C TYR A 39 -3.40 9.22 0.55
N MET A 40 -2.46 9.70 1.37
CA MET A 40 -1.81 10.99 1.21
C MET A 40 -0.30 10.80 1.28
N SER A 41 0.45 11.43 0.40
CA SER A 41 1.90 11.37 0.40
C SER A 41 2.56 12.67 -0.04
N HIS A 42 3.80 12.83 0.36
CA HIS A 42 4.65 13.92 -0.10
C HIS A 42 6.11 13.46 -0.20
N ARG A 43 6.79 13.85 -1.28
CA ARG A 43 8.23 13.65 -1.47
C ARG A 43 8.93 15.00 -1.48
N PHE A 44 9.74 15.27 -0.47
CA PHE A 44 10.57 16.47 -0.40
C PHE A 44 11.69 16.43 -1.43
N GLY A 45 12.15 17.59 -1.89
CA GLY A 45 13.29 17.71 -2.81
C GLY A 45 14.60 17.10 -2.30
N THR A 46 14.71 16.84 -0.99
CA THR A 46 15.85 16.11 -0.38
C THR A 46 15.84 14.62 -0.68
N GLY A 47 14.76 14.08 -1.25
CA GLY A 47 14.52 12.65 -1.43
C GLY A 47 13.76 12.00 -0.27
N PHE A 48 13.66 12.65 0.90
CA PHE A 48 12.83 12.14 1.99
C PHE A 48 11.35 12.21 1.61
N GLY A 49 10.56 11.20 2.00
CA GLY A 49 9.14 11.15 1.70
C GLY A 49 8.35 10.51 2.82
N VAL A 50 7.13 11.00 2.98
CA VAL A 50 6.17 10.55 4.00
C VAL A 50 4.85 10.21 3.34
N ALA A 51 4.14 9.23 3.90
CA ALA A 51 2.77 8.94 3.52
C ALA A 51 1.92 8.47 4.70
N VAL A 52 0.62 8.68 4.57
CA VAL A 52 -0.41 8.21 5.49
C VAL A 52 -1.49 7.53 4.64
N GLU A 53 -1.94 6.37 5.10
CA GLU A 53 -3.05 5.63 4.52
C GLU A 53 -4.08 5.38 5.63
N ALA A 54 -5.34 5.65 5.36
CA ALA A 54 -6.46 5.26 6.21
C ALA A 54 -7.38 4.34 5.40
N VAL A 55 -7.70 3.18 5.97
CA VAL A 55 -8.56 2.18 5.35
C VAL A 55 -9.79 1.99 6.22
N SER A 56 -10.95 2.06 5.59
CA SER A 56 -12.25 1.75 6.17
C SER A 56 -12.92 0.63 5.37
N ARG A 57 -13.92 0.00 5.97
CA ARG A 57 -14.68 -1.09 5.35
C ARG A 57 -16.12 -1.06 5.81
N SER A 58 -17.00 -1.69 5.04
CA SER A 58 -18.34 -2.03 5.54
C SER A 58 -18.22 -3.10 6.63
N ASP A 59 -19.08 -3.05 7.65
CA ASP A 59 -19.04 -4.04 8.75
C ASP A 59 -19.20 -5.48 8.25
N ASN A 60 -18.76 -6.46 9.04
CA ASN A 60 -18.82 -7.86 8.66
C ASN A 60 -20.25 -8.43 8.57
N LYS A 61 -21.27 -7.75 9.11
CA LYS A 61 -22.67 -8.23 9.07
C LYS A 61 -23.33 -7.86 7.74
N GLN A 62 -22.90 -6.76 7.13
CA GLN A 62 -23.41 -6.24 5.87
C GLN A 62 -22.27 -5.93 4.90
N SER A 63 -21.27 -6.83 4.83
CA SER A 63 -20.08 -6.62 4.01
C SER A 63 -20.40 -6.39 2.54
N ASN A 64 -21.54 -6.90 2.04
CA ASN A 64 -21.97 -6.80 0.65
C ASN A 64 -22.66 -5.47 0.32
N ASP A 65 -23.00 -4.66 1.33
CA ASP A 65 -23.63 -3.36 1.17
C ASP A 65 -22.55 -2.27 1.19
N ALA A 66 -22.01 -1.91 0.03
CA ALA A 66 -20.95 -0.91 -0.07
C ALA A 66 -21.33 0.42 0.60
N LEU A 67 -20.39 1.00 1.37
CA LEU A 67 -20.54 2.26 2.11
C LEU A 67 -21.59 2.23 3.24
N ASN A 68 -22.07 1.03 3.63
CA ASN A 68 -23.02 0.86 4.71
C ASN A 68 -22.32 0.43 6.02
N ASN A 69 -22.78 0.97 7.16
CA ASN A 69 -22.22 0.69 8.50
C ASN A 69 -20.68 0.68 8.53
N MET A 70 -20.09 1.75 7.99
CA MET A 70 -18.63 1.85 7.83
C MET A 70 -17.90 1.83 9.17
N GLU A 71 -16.84 1.03 9.24
CA GLU A 71 -15.90 0.98 10.37
C GLU A 71 -14.46 1.24 9.92
N SER A 72 -13.62 1.67 10.86
CA SER A 72 -12.18 1.75 10.64
C SER A 72 -11.61 0.34 10.51
N ASN A 73 -10.70 0.14 9.55
CA ASN A 73 -9.99 -1.13 9.39
C ASN A 73 -8.53 -1.01 9.82
N SER A 74 -7.79 -0.06 9.24
CA SER A 74 -6.39 0.16 9.59
C SER A 74 -5.89 1.54 9.17
N ASN A 75 -4.77 1.96 9.76
CA ASN A 75 -4.03 3.15 9.38
C ASN A 75 -2.56 2.77 9.17
N GLU A 76 -1.96 3.22 8.07
CA GLU A 76 -0.55 3.00 7.78
C GLU A 76 0.22 4.32 7.68
N TYR A 77 1.38 4.38 8.34
CA TYR A 77 2.30 5.51 8.27
C TYR A 77 3.60 5.06 7.63
N THR A 78 4.03 5.75 6.58
CA THR A 78 5.25 5.42 5.82
C THR A 78 6.26 6.54 5.89
N ALA A 79 7.53 6.18 6.10
CA ALA A 79 8.69 7.04 5.85
C ALA A 79 9.64 6.35 4.86
N SER A 80 10.22 7.10 3.94
CA SER A 80 11.17 6.57 2.95
C SER A 80 12.18 7.61 2.49
N TYR A 81 13.27 7.16 1.89
CA TYR A 81 14.26 8.03 1.26
C TYR A 81 14.52 7.56 -0.16
N GLN A 82 14.39 8.45 -1.15
CA GLN A 82 14.57 8.13 -2.56
C GLN A 82 15.79 8.83 -3.13
N PHE A 83 16.64 8.09 -3.85
CA PHE A 83 17.81 8.63 -4.55
C PHE A 83 18.11 7.82 -5.81
N THR A 84 18.81 8.45 -6.76
CA THR A 84 19.24 7.78 -8.00
C THR A 84 20.71 7.40 -7.89
N TRP A 85 21.03 6.14 -8.18
CA TRP A 85 22.40 5.64 -8.21
C TRP A 85 22.57 4.56 -9.29
N GLN A 86 23.60 4.70 -10.13
CA GLN A 86 23.89 3.80 -11.26
C GLN A 86 22.71 3.60 -12.23
N GLY A 87 21.90 4.63 -12.46
CA GLY A 87 20.72 4.54 -13.35
C GLY A 87 19.49 3.88 -12.73
N PHE A 88 19.56 3.47 -11.46
CA PHE A 88 18.44 2.94 -10.70
C PHE A 88 17.92 3.98 -9.71
N ILE A 89 16.60 3.97 -9.50
CA ILE A 89 15.93 4.74 -8.46
C ILE A 89 15.77 3.82 -7.24
N TRP A 90 16.50 4.12 -6.17
CA TRP A 90 16.48 3.38 -4.92
C TRP A 90 15.55 4.05 -3.93
N GLN A 91 14.74 3.26 -3.22
CA GLN A 91 13.84 3.71 -2.19
C GLN A 91 13.79 2.71 -1.02
N PRO A 92 14.75 2.78 -0.07
CA PRO A 92 14.55 2.23 1.25
C PRO A 92 13.40 2.95 1.98
N GLY A 93 12.61 2.20 2.74
CA GLY A 93 11.55 2.75 3.56
C GLY A 93 11.03 1.79 4.61
N VAL A 94 10.17 2.33 5.47
CA VAL A 94 9.44 1.57 6.48
C VAL A 94 8.00 2.07 6.51
N ALA A 95 7.07 1.13 6.55
CA ALA A 95 5.67 1.40 6.85
C ALA A 95 5.32 0.75 8.20
N VAL A 96 4.45 1.42 8.97
CA VAL A 96 3.85 0.87 10.19
C VAL A 96 2.36 0.92 10.01
N GLU A 97 1.71 -0.25 9.91
CA GLU A 97 0.26 -0.37 9.87
C GLU A 97 -0.26 -0.70 11.26
N MET A 98 -1.32 -0.03 11.69
CA MET A 98 -2.02 -0.27 12.95
C MET A 98 -3.46 -0.61 12.63
N GLY A 99 -3.95 -1.68 13.24
CA GLY A 99 -5.35 -2.09 13.17
C GLY A 99 -5.79 -2.64 14.52
N ASP A 100 -6.96 -3.25 14.55
CA ASP A 100 -7.49 -3.85 15.77
C ASP A 100 -6.53 -4.91 16.32
N ASP A 101 -6.10 -4.72 17.58
CA ASP A 101 -5.21 -5.60 18.33
C ASP A 101 -3.90 -5.99 17.62
N MET A 102 -3.40 -5.19 16.67
CA MET A 102 -2.14 -5.47 16.00
C MET A 102 -1.40 -4.25 15.49
N ALA A 103 -0.09 -4.40 15.36
CA ALA A 103 0.77 -3.50 14.59
C ALA A 103 1.65 -4.31 13.63
N ILE A 104 1.78 -3.86 12.39
CA ILE A 104 2.60 -4.50 11.36
C ILE A 104 3.76 -3.57 10.99
N TYR A 105 4.99 -4.01 11.23
CA TYR A 105 6.21 -3.30 10.88
C TYR A 105 6.72 -3.81 9.53
N LYS A 106 6.85 -2.89 8.58
CA LYS A 106 7.05 -3.21 7.16
C LYS A 106 8.28 -2.52 6.57
N PRO A 107 9.52 -2.85 6.99
CA PRO A 107 10.71 -2.36 6.31
C PRO A 107 10.77 -2.93 4.89
N TYR A 108 11.16 -2.08 3.93
CA TYR A 108 11.29 -2.48 2.53
C TYR A 108 12.44 -1.77 1.83
N LEU A 109 12.87 -2.38 0.73
CA LEU A 109 13.72 -1.76 -0.28
C LEU A 109 13.04 -1.89 -1.63
N ARG A 110 12.73 -0.77 -2.28
CA ARG A 110 12.26 -0.72 -3.67
C ARG A 110 13.37 -0.21 -4.58
N VAL A 111 13.53 -0.82 -5.74
CA VAL A 111 14.45 -0.42 -6.80
C VAL A 111 13.68 -0.34 -8.09
N GLN A 112 13.79 0.76 -8.81
CA GLN A 112 13.17 0.96 -10.12
C GLN A 112 14.22 1.25 -11.18
N TYR A 113 14.00 0.73 -12.37
CA TYR A 113 14.77 1.00 -13.57
C TYR A 113 13.84 1.48 -14.68
N ASN A 114 14.15 2.64 -15.24
CA ASN A 114 13.46 3.15 -16.42
C ASN A 114 14.17 2.59 -17.65
N ILE A 115 13.52 1.65 -18.34
CA ILE A 115 14.07 0.96 -19.51
C ILE A 115 14.19 1.96 -20.67
N ASN A 116 13.19 2.81 -20.82
CA ASN A 116 13.14 3.95 -21.72
C ASN A 116 12.07 4.94 -21.22
N ASP A 117 11.70 5.93 -22.05
CA ASP A 117 10.74 6.98 -21.67
C ASP A 117 9.33 6.45 -21.41
N SER A 118 8.96 5.30 -21.97
CA SER A 118 7.64 4.68 -21.81
C SER A 118 7.65 3.50 -20.83
N TRP A 119 8.69 2.69 -20.84
CA TRP A 119 8.76 1.44 -20.10
C TRP A 119 9.62 1.56 -18.86
N TRP A 120 9.11 1.05 -17.74
CA TRP A 120 9.86 0.94 -16.50
C TRP A 120 9.54 -0.37 -15.79
N THR A 121 10.47 -0.82 -14.97
CA THR A 121 10.29 -1.99 -14.11
C THR A 121 10.74 -1.66 -12.70
N ALA A 122 10.12 -2.29 -11.71
CA ALA A 122 10.55 -2.15 -10.34
C ALA A 122 10.49 -3.48 -9.60
N PHE A 123 11.35 -3.61 -8.60
CA PHE A 123 11.33 -4.68 -7.63
C PHE A 123 11.23 -4.08 -6.24
N ARG A 124 10.44 -4.69 -5.36
CA ARG A 124 10.43 -4.38 -3.93
C ARG A 124 10.54 -5.68 -3.15
N TYR A 125 11.44 -5.69 -2.17
CA TYR A 125 11.43 -6.69 -1.11
C TYR A 125 10.95 -6.03 0.18
N ARG A 126 9.95 -6.64 0.81
CA ARG A 126 9.38 -6.16 2.08
C ARG A 126 9.28 -7.30 3.06
N SER A 127 9.67 -7.06 4.30
CA SER A 127 9.36 -7.94 5.43
C SER A 127 8.18 -7.35 6.18
N GLU A 128 7.27 -8.17 6.66
CA GLU A 128 6.09 -7.77 7.43
C GLU A 128 6.10 -8.55 8.75
N TYR A 129 6.53 -7.88 9.83
CA TYR A 129 6.46 -8.41 11.19
C TYR A 129 5.19 -7.90 11.85
N THR A 130 4.23 -8.80 12.09
CA THR A 130 2.97 -8.49 12.75
C THR A 130 3.09 -8.81 14.23
N ARG A 131 3.08 -7.76 15.05
CA ARG A 131 2.91 -7.85 16.49
C ARG A 131 1.42 -8.03 16.78
N ARG A 132 1.03 -9.20 17.28
CA ARG A 132 -0.37 -9.49 17.65
C ARG A 132 -0.53 -9.26 19.15
N ASN A 133 -1.41 -8.34 19.52
CA ASN A 133 -1.64 -7.96 20.92
C ASN A 133 -2.75 -8.79 21.58
N ALA A 134 -3.50 -9.58 20.81
CA ALA A 134 -4.51 -10.50 21.33
C ALA A 134 -3.88 -11.68 22.08
N ASP A 135 -4.49 -12.07 23.20
CA ASP A 135 -4.00 -13.16 24.06
C ASP A 135 -3.89 -14.50 23.29
N GLY A 136 -2.75 -15.19 23.47
CA GLY A 136 -2.53 -16.53 22.92
C GLY A 136 -2.27 -16.57 21.41
N LYS A 137 -1.98 -15.43 20.78
CA LYS A 137 -1.57 -15.36 19.37
C LYS A 137 -0.07 -15.09 19.26
N ASP A 138 0.64 -15.96 18.56
CA ASP A 138 2.04 -15.72 18.20
C ASP A 138 2.15 -14.63 17.13
N ASP A 139 3.21 -13.83 17.23
CA ASP A 139 3.58 -12.87 16.21
C ASP A 139 3.82 -13.56 14.87
N ARG A 140 3.55 -12.85 13.77
CA ARG A 140 3.67 -13.39 12.41
C ARG A 140 4.79 -12.71 11.66
N MET A 141 5.56 -13.50 10.90
CA MET A 141 6.56 -12.99 9.96
C MET A 141 6.21 -13.41 8.54
N VAL A 142 6.12 -12.44 7.63
CA VAL A 142 5.92 -12.64 6.19
C VAL A 142 6.96 -11.87 5.41
N TYR A 143 7.45 -12.47 4.34
CA TYR A 143 8.32 -11.85 3.36
C TYR A 143 7.57 -11.71 2.04
N ARG A 144 7.74 -10.57 1.39
CA ARG A 144 6.92 -10.17 0.25
C ARG A 144 7.77 -9.52 -0.85
N PRO A 145 8.37 -10.32 -1.74
CA PRO A 145 8.90 -9.83 -3.00
C PRO A 145 7.75 -9.42 -3.95
N GLU A 146 7.92 -8.27 -4.59
CA GLU A 146 6.95 -7.66 -5.50
C GLU A 146 7.67 -7.14 -6.75
N VAL A 147 7.06 -7.35 -7.91
CA VAL A 147 7.59 -6.91 -9.21
C VAL A 147 6.54 -6.05 -9.91
N TRP A 148 6.98 -5.00 -10.57
CA TRP A 148 6.17 -4.19 -11.47
C TRP A 148 6.77 -4.14 -12.87
N LEU A 149 5.88 -4.09 -13.86
CA LEU A 149 6.18 -3.65 -15.22
C LEU A 149 5.18 -2.57 -15.58
N GLY A 150 5.67 -1.37 -15.86
CA GLY A 150 4.86 -0.23 -16.25
C GLY A 150 5.12 0.22 -17.67
N TYR A 151 4.06 0.70 -18.32
CA TYR A 151 4.09 1.27 -19.66
C TYR A 151 3.26 2.55 -19.71
N ASN A 152 3.90 3.65 -20.10
CA ASN A 152 3.27 4.96 -20.25
C ASN A 152 3.23 5.34 -21.73
N ILE A 153 2.06 5.78 -22.20
CA ILE A 153 1.84 6.31 -23.54
C ILE A 153 0.86 7.48 -23.46
N ASP A 154 1.28 8.65 -23.92
CA ASP A 154 0.52 9.90 -23.76
C ASP A 154 0.07 10.09 -22.30
N SER A 155 -1.22 10.30 -22.07
CA SER A 155 -1.82 10.40 -20.74
C SER A 155 -2.12 9.05 -20.09
N TRP A 156 -1.91 7.93 -20.76
CA TRP A 156 -2.22 6.60 -20.23
C TRP A 156 -1.04 5.97 -19.51
N MET A 157 -1.34 5.32 -18.38
CA MET A 157 -0.40 4.56 -17.57
C MET A 157 -0.95 3.16 -17.34
N PHE A 158 -0.18 2.16 -17.72
CA PHE A 158 -0.51 0.73 -17.56
C PHE A 158 0.50 0.09 -16.62
N GLU A 159 0.04 -0.67 -15.64
CA GLU A 159 0.90 -1.32 -14.65
C GLU A 159 0.49 -2.78 -14.43
N LEU A 160 1.43 -3.70 -14.62
CA LEU A 160 1.32 -5.07 -14.13
C LEU A 160 2.08 -5.17 -12.81
N ASN A 161 1.47 -5.84 -11.83
CA ASN A 161 2.09 -6.10 -10.54
C ASN A 161 1.94 -7.57 -10.14
N GLY A 162 3.07 -8.22 -9.87
CA GLY A 162 3.13 -9.56 -9.29
C GLY A 162 3.62 -9.49 -7.85
N ILE A 163 2.94 -10.20 -6.96
CA ILE A 163 3.27 -10.27 -5.53
C ILE A 163 3.42 -11.73 -5.17
N TYR A 164 4.50 -12.07 -4.50
CA TYR A 164 4.64 -13.36 -3.84
C TYR A 164 4.82 -13.15 -2.36
N LYS A 165 4.25 -14.02 -1.54
CA LYS A 165 4.31 -13.96 -0.08
C LYS A 165 4.79 -15.31 0.43
N PHE A 166 5.66 -15.29 1.42
CA PHE A 166 6.01 -16.49 2.17
C PHE A 166 6.16 -16.19 3.65
N ALA A 167 5.66 -17.08 4.51
CA ALA A 167 5.62 -16.91 5.96
C ALA A 167 6.53 -17.90 6.68
N ASP A 168 7.00 -17.53 7.87
CA ASP A 168 7.83 -18.42 8.69
C ASP A 168 6.98 -19.44 9.45
N ASN A 169 5.83 -19.03 9.97
CA ASN A 169 5.15 -19.74 11.05
C ASN A 169 3.66 -20.01 10.84
N GLU A 170 3.08 -19.64 9.71
CA GLU A 170 1.67 -19.92 9.41
C GLU A 170 1.40 -20.13 7.93
N ASP A 171 0.34 -20.89 7.64
CA ASP A 171 -0.12 -21.10 6.27
C ASP A 171 -0.83 -19.84 5.75
N LEU A 172 -0.49 -19.47 4.53
CA LEU A 172 -1.02 -18.31 3.82
C LEU A 172 -2.12 -18.72 2.84
N TYR A 173 -1.94 -19.84 2.14
CA TYR A 173 -2.84 -20.30 1.09
C TYR A 173 -2.71 -21.81 0.86
N ASN A 174 -3.84 -22.52 0.75
CA ASN A 174 -3.91 -23.95 0.41
C ASN A 174 -2.91 -24.84 1.20
N ASN A 175 -2.93 -24.73 2.53
CA ASN A 175 -2.08 -25.50 3.45
C ASN A 175 -0.57 -25.30 3.18
N LYS A 176 -0.20 -24.15 2.62
CA LYS A 176 1.18 -23.75 2.37
C LYS A 176 1.44 -22.39 3.00
N LYS A 177 2.69 -22.18 3.40
CA LYS A 177 3.20 -20.90 3.88
C LYS A 177 3.41 -19.86 2.78
N GLU A 178 2.85 -20.07 1.59
CA GLU A 178 3.13 -19.26 0.39
C GLU A 178 1.82 -18.82 -0.26
N ASP A 179 1.78 -17.61 -0.80
CA ASP A 179 0.63 -17.08 -1.56
C ASP A 179 1.13 -16.11 -2.66
N TYR A 180 0.28 -15.82 -3.63
CA TYR A 180 0.58 -14.92 -4.74
C TYR A 180 -0.61 -14.06 -5.14
N GLU A 181 -0.32 -12.87 -5.67
CA GLU A 181 -1.31 -11.96 -6.27
C GLU A 181 -0.82 -11.46 -7.63
N TYR A 182 -1.76 -11.24 -8.54
CA TYR A 182 -1.52 -10.56 -9.81
C TYR A 182 -2.49 -9.39 -9.93
N ASN A 183 -1.99 -8.22 -10.27
CA ASN A 183 -2.83 -7.03 -10.47
C ASN A 183 -2.47 -6.35 -11.78
N PHE A 184 -3.49 -5.82 -12.46
CA PHE A 184 -3.36 -4.98 -13.63
C PHE A 184 -4.11 -3.67 -13.38
N ARG A 185 -3.39 -2.55 -13.46
CA ARG A 185 -3.92 -1.21 -13.25
C ARG A 185 -3.82 -0.40 -14.54
N VAL A 186 -4.88 0.37 -14.80
CA VAL A 186 -4.93 1.39 -15.85
C VAL A 186 -5.27 2.72 -15.20
N ALA A 187 -4.48 3.74 -15.51
CA ALA A 187 -4.71 5.09 -15.03
C ALA A 187 -4.58 6.09 -16.19
N TYR A 188 -5.25 7.23 -16.05
CA TYR A 188 -5.26 8.27 -17.07
C TYR A 188 -4.98 9.63 -16.44
N ASN A 189 -4.02 10.37 -16.96
CA ASN A 189 -3.60 11.67 -16.46
C ASN A 189 -4.37 12.80 -17.15
N ILE A 190 -5.12 13.58 -16.37
CA ILE A 190 -5.88 14.76 -16.79
C ILE A 190 -5.49 15.93 -15.88
N ASP A 191 -4.56 16.75 -16.35
CA ASP A 191 -3.97 17.84 -15.56
C ASP A 191 -3.41 17.32 -14.22
N SER A 192 -4.04 17.69 -13.10
CA SER A 192 -3.69 17.20 -11.76
C SER A 192 -4.40 15.90 -11.38
N TRP A 193 -5.44 15.50 -12.10
CA TRP A 193 -6.29 14.36 -11.75
C TRP A 193 -5.83 13.07 -12.41
N ILE A 194 -5.86 11.97 -11.64
CA ILE A 194 -5.49 10.64 -12.09
C ILE A 194 -6.59 9.64 -11.72
N PRO A 195 -7.69 9.56 -12.49
CA PRO A 195 -8.61 8.43 -12.39
C PRO A 195 -7.89 7.11 -12.73
N PHE A 196 -8.23 6.04 -12.02
CA PHE A 196 -7.68 4.72 -12.27
C PHE A 196 -8.64 3.59 -11.94
N ILE A 197 -8.42 2.46 -12.59
CA ILE A 197 -9.04 1.17 -12.29
C ILE A 197 -7.96 0.10 -12.15
N GLU A 198 -8.21 -0.90 -11.33
CA GLU A 198 -7.33 -2.06 -11.20
C GLU A 198 -8.15 -3.34 -11.02
N VAL A 199 -7.72 -4.39 -11.70
CA VAL A 199 -8.23 -5.75 -11.54
C VAL A 199 -7.13 -6.64 -11.00
N GLY A 200 -7.43 -7.41 -9.97
CA GLY A 200 -6.51 -8.34 -9.34
C GLY A 200 -7.07 -9.74 -9.23
N ASN A 201 -6.20 -10.74 -9.33
CA ASN A 201 -6.48 -12.10 -8.89
C ASN A 201 -5.74 -12.35 -7.57
N VAL A 202 -6.49 -12.66 -6.53
CA VAL A 202 -5.98 -12.89 -5.17
C VAL A 202 -6.55 -14.19 -4.60
N SER A 203 -5.98 -14.66 -3.50
CA SER A 203 -6.54 -15.76 -2.73
C SER A 203 -7.89 -15.36 -2.10
N SER A 204 -8.80 -16.32 -1.90
CA SER A 204 -10.14 -16.05 -1.34
C SER A 204 -10.06 -15.44 0.06
N GLY A 205 -11.11 -14.76 0.55
CA GLY A 205 -11.07 -14.07 1.84
C GLY A 205 -11.32 -14.98 3.05
N TYR A 206 -12.14 -16.00 2.87
CA TYR A 206 -12.57 -16.92 3.92
C TYR A 206 -11.85 -18.26 3.78
N ASN A 207 -11.27 -18.76 4.87
CA ASN A 207 -10.53 -20.03 4.91
C ASN A 207 -9.37 -20.14 3.93
N THR A 208 -8.78 -19.00 3.54
CA THR A 208 -7.67 -18.91 2.58
C THR A 208 -6.53 -19.85 2.92
N ALA A 209 -6.18 -19.94 4.20
CA ALA A 209 -5.07 -20.76 4.67
C ALA A 209 -5.23 -22.25 4.34
N THR A 210 -6.45 -22.75 4.18
CA THR A 210 -6.74 -24.17 3.93
C THR A 210 -7.39 -24.45 2.58
N SER A 211 -7.92 -23.44 1.89
CA SER A 211 -8.53 -23.55 0.57
C SER A 211 -7.58 -23.14 -0.56
N ASP A 212 -7.83 -23.64 -1.77
CA ASP A 212 -7.20 -23.21 -3.03
C ASP A 212 -8.07 -22.25 -3.85
N ASP A 213 -9.13 -21.70 -3.23
CA ASP A 213 -10.01 -20.74 -3.89
C ASP A 213 -9.29 -19.42 -4.21
N ARG A 214 -9.60 -18.90 -5.40
CA ARG A 214 -9.15 -17.59 -5.90
C ARG A 214 -10.35 -16.71 -6.16
N GLN A 215 -10.15 -15.40 -6.09
CA GLN A 215 -11.18 -14.41 -6.37
C GLN A 215 -10.61 -13.20 -7.12
N THR A 216 -11.51 -12.48 -7.75
CA THR A 216 -11.24 -11.18 -8.36
C THR A 216 -11.32 -10.09 -7.30
N ARG A 217 -10.40 -9.13 -7.40
CA ARG A 217 -10.44 -7.86 -6.69
C ARG A 217 -10.55 -6.74 -7.70
N LEU A 218 -11.59 -5.94 -7.57
CA LEU A 218 -11.81 -4.75 -8.41
C LEU A 218 -11.53 -3.50 -7.58
N ARG A 219 -10.82 -2.55 -8.18
CA ARG A 219 -10.51 -1.26 -7.57
C ARG A 219 -10.83 -0.15 -8.54
N VAL A 220 -11.41 0.92 -8.03
CA VAL A 220 -11.59 2.19 -8.73
C VAL A 220 -11.12 3.31 -7.82
N GLY A 221 -10.44 4.29 -8.38
CA GLY A 221 -9.95 5.41 -7.57
C GLY A 221 -9.66 6.65 -8.38
N LEU A 222 -9.40 7.72 -7.63
CA LEU A 222 -9.09 9.04 -8.16
C LEU A 222 -7.94 9.63 -7.34
N GLY A 223 -6.80 9.82 -8.01
CA GLY A 223 -5.66 10.54 -7.49
C GLY A 223 -5.70 12.02 -7.87
N TYR A 224 -5.02 12.85 -7.09
CA TYR A 224 -4.77 14.26 -7.35
C TYR A 224 -3.33 14.63 -6.97
N ASN A 225 -2.60 15.17 -7.94
CA ASN A 225 -1.29 15.80 -7.72
C ASN A 225 -1.48 17.28 -7.42
N PHE A 226 -0.97 17.71 -6.25
CA PHE A 226 -0.98 19.11 -5.86
C PHE A 226 -0.07 19.92 -6.75
#